data_AF-A0A9X0WCW2-F1
#
_entry.id   AF-A0A9X0WCW2-F1
#
_cell.length_a   1.000
_cell.length_b   1.000
_cell.length_c   1.000
_cell.angle_alpha   90.00
_cell.angle_beta   90.00
_cell.angle_gamma   90.00
#
_symmetry.space_group_name_H-M   'P 1'
#
loop_
_entity.id
_entity.type
_entity.pdbx_description
1 polymer ?
#
loop_
_entity_poly.entity_id
_entity_poly.type
_entity_poly.pdbx_seq_one_letter_code
_entity_poly.pdbx_strand_id
1 'polypeptide(L)'
;MGEIDTSTLSKMSPTRLDEVKQSDRLDNVKEDRTDEDLLFQVLADWGVDLTLPIRPETLQGKTVFFVDDNALVACFERGVTEELVKELAGHEPLRVVFRDNGFVSDAVKINVKQIFRQLSPVTEVKSL
;
A
#
# COMPACT_ATOMS: atom_id res chain seq x y z
N MET A 1 -33.85 0.55 -59.29
CA MET A 1 -33.82 -0.63 -58.39
C MET A 1 -32.48 -1.31 -58.59
N GLY A 2 -31.61 -1.30 -57.58
CA GLY A 2 -30.28 -1.89 -57.67
C GLY A 2 -29.34 -1.31 -56.61
N GLU A 3 -29.56 -1.69 -55.36
CA GLU A 3 -28.53 -1.64 -54.32
C GLU A 3 -27.48 -2.71 -54.62
N ILE A 4 -26.20 -2.34 -54.58
CA ILE A 4 -25.13 -3.19 -54.06
C ILE A 4 -24.10 -2.31 -53.36
N ASP A 5 -24.14 -2.35 -52.03
CA ASP A 5 -23.11 -1.83 -51.15
C ASP A 5 -21.82 -2.68 -51.18
N THR A 6 -20.76 -2.02 -50.73
CA THR A 6 -19.53 -2.57 -50.13
C THR A 6 -18.33 -2.93 -51.02
N SER A 7 -17.17 -2.52 -50.50
CA SER A 7 -15.82 -3.03 -50.79
C SER A 7 -15.18 -2.43 -52.06
N THR A 8 -14.01 -1.80 -52.03
CA THR A 8 -12.76 -2.30 -51.47
C THR A 8 -11.72 -1.17 -51.56
N LEU A 9 -11.39 -0.49 -50.45
CA LEU A 9 -10.17 0.31 -50.40
C LEU A 9 -8.99 -0.64 -50.17
N SER A 10 -8.59 -1.34 -51.23
CA SER A 10 -7.33 -2.08 -51.27
C SER A 10 -6.21 -1.08 -51.50
N LYS A 11 -5.46 -0.75 -50.43
CA LYS A 11 -4.02 -0.49 -50.47
C LYS A 11 -3.39 -0.98 -49.17
N MET A 12 -3.14 -2.28 -49.12
CA MET A 12 -2.13 -2.85 -48.23
C MET A 12 -0.77 -2.24 -48.58
N SER A 13 -0.14 -1.60 -47.59
CA SER A 13 1.25 -1.83 -47.19
C SER A 13 1.59 -0.94 -46.00
N PRO A 14 1.53 -1.42 -44.76
CA PRO A 14 2.47 -0.98 -43.75
C PRO A 14 3.66 -1.93 -43.80
N THR A 15 4.73 -1.41 -44.38
CA THR A 15 6.10 -1.87 -44.23
C THR A 15 6.35 -2.34 -42.80
N ARG A 16 6.63 -3.64 -42.66
CA ARG A 16 7.53 -4.28 -41.67
C ARG A 16 7.95 -3.35 -40.53
N LEU A 17 7.07 -3.18 -39.53
CA LEU A 17 7.56 -2.96 -38.18
C LEU A 17 7.84 -4.34 -37.64
N ASP A 18 9.12 -4.58 -37.37
CA ASP A 18 9.62 -5.61 -36.48
C ASP A 18 8.59 -5.91 -35.39
N GLU A 19 7.86 -7.01 -35.59
CA GLU A 19 7.12 -7.68 -34.56
C GLU A 19 8.17 -8.18 -33.57
N VAL A 20 8.62 -7.28 -32.69
CA VAL A 20 9.26 -7.65 -31.44
C VAL A 20 8.23 -8.49 -30.73
N LYS A 21 8.39 -9.78 -30.97
CA LYS A 21 7.85 -10.93 -30.29
C LYS A 21 7.83 -10.62 -28.79
N GLN A 22 6.74 -10.00 -28.35
CA GLN A 22 6.41 -9.80 -26.94
C GLN A 22 5.89 -11.14 -26.41
N SER A 23 6.72 -12.17 -26.56
CA SER A 23 6.60 -13.38 -25.78
C SER A 23 7.19 -13.07 -24.42
N ASP A 24 6.42 -13.41 -23.38
CA ASP A 24 6.97 -13.83 -22.10
C ASP A 24 7.50 -12.74 -21.16
N ARG A 25 6.56 -11.93 -20.64
CA ARG A 25 6.57 -11.30 -19.31
C ARG A 25 5.28 -10.46 -19.27
N LEU A 26 4.25 -10.79 -18.52
CA LEU A 26 4.30 -11.01 -17.10
C LEU A 26 3.07 -11.86 -16.70
N ASP A 27 3.30 -13.15 -16.52
CA ASP A 27 2.70 -13.83 -15.38
C ASP A 27 3.29 -13.16 -14.14
N ASN A 28 2.72 -12.02 -13.72
CA ASN A 28 2.96 -11.44 -12.41
C ASN A 28 1.57 -11.02 -11.93
N VAL A 29 0.88 -11.98 -11.35
CA VAL A 29 0.21 -11.71 -10.08
C VAL A 29 1.14 -10.78 -9.27
N LYS A 30 0.78 -9.50 -9.15
CA LYS A 30 1.49 -8.54 -8.29
C LYS A 30 1.16 -8.90 -6.83
N GLU A 31 1.68 -10.03 -6.37
CA GLU A 31 1.70 -10.43 -4.97
C GLU A 31 2.80 -9.71 -4.18
N ASP A 32 3.65 -8.94 -4.87
CA ASP A 32 4.70 -8.12 -4.27
C ASP A 32 4.30 -6.63 -4.26
N ARG A 33 3.29 -6.31 -3.45
CA ARG A 33 3.14 -4.92 -2.95
C ARG A 33 4.21 -4.76 -1.88
N THR A 34 5.33 -4.14 -2.24
CA THR A 34 6.42 -3.80 -1.31
C THR A 34 5.88 -2.85 -0.22
N ASP A 35 6.50 -2.84 0.95
CA ASP A 35 6.07 -2.03 2.11
C ASP A 35 5.96 -0.53 1.74
N GLU A 36 6.86 -0.06 0.88
CA GLU A 36 6.84 1.30 0.34
C GLU A 36 5.63 1.57 -0.56
N ASP A 37 5.23 0.63 -1.43
CA ASP A 37 4.07 0.82 -2.31
C ASP A 37 2.77 0.91 -1.49
N LEU A 38 2.65 0.10 -0.44
CA LEU A 38 1.55 0.19 0.53
C LEU A 38 1.59 1.53 1.27
N LEU A 39 2.77 2.01 1.66
CA LEU A 39 2.94 3.33 2.28
C LEU A 39 2.45 4.43 1.34
N PHE A 40 2.90 4.45 0.09
CA PHE A 40 2.50 5.45 -0.87
C PHE A 40 1.00 5.42 -1.19
N GLN A 41 0.38 4.23 -1.25
CA GLN A 41 -1.07 4.12 -1.37
C GLN A 41 -1.80 4.76 -0.19
N VAL A 42 -1.33 4.50 1.03
CA VAL A 42 -1.91 5.05 2.27
C VAL A 42 -1.72 6.57 2.29
N LEU A 43 -0.53 7.06 1.98
CA LEU A 43 -0.27 8.49 1.93
C LEU A 43 -1.20 9.19 0.93
N ALA A 44 -1.38 8.61 -0.26
CA ALA A 44 -2.31 9.14 -1.26
C ALA A 44 -3.77 9.09 -0.81
N ASP A 45 -4.22 7.98 -0.20
CA ASP A 45 -5.59 7.80 0.28
C ASP A 45 -5.95 8.81 1.40
N TRP A 46 -4.97 9.15 2.25
CA TRP A 46 -5.14 10.12 3.33
C TRP A 46 -4.82 11.56 2.91
N GLY A 47 -4.44 11.79 1.65
CA GLY A 47 -4.04 13.09 1.14
C GLY A 47 -2.80 13.66 1.83
N VAL A 48 -1.91 12.81 2.34
CA VAL A 48 -0.62 13.19 2.91
C VAL A 48 0.38 13.41 1.77
N ASP A 49 1.13 14.50 1.85
CA ASP A 49 2.10 14.85 0.83
C ASP A 49 3.24 13.81 0.76
N LEU A 50 3.44 13.21 -0.41
CA LEU A 50 4.51 12.22 -0.66
C LEU A 50 5.92 12.85 -0.57
N THR A 51 5.99 14.18 -0.51
CA THR A 51 7.21 14.97 -0.33
C THR A 51 7.68 15.06 1.12
N LEU A 52 6.82 14.65 2.07
CA LEU A 52 7.16 14.67 3.49
C LEU A 52 8.28 13.67 3.79
N PRO A 53 9.14 13.98 4.79
CA PRO A 53 10.20 13.08 5.18
C PRO A 53 9.62 11.78 5.75
N ILE A 54 10.02 10.66 5.15
CA ILE A 54 9.70 9.31 5.61
C ILE A 54 10.93 8.77 6.33
N ARG A 55 10.75 8.33 7.58
CA ARG A 55 11.79 7.73 8.42
C ARG A 55 11.42 6.29 8.74
N PRO A 56 12.07 5.29 8.13
CA PRO A 56 11.96 3.92 8.59
C PRO A 56 12.71 3.75 9.90
N GLU A 57 12.05 3.21 10.90
CA GLU A 57 12.61 2.88 12.21
C GLU A 57 12.31 1.43 12.55
N THR A 58 13.27 0.74 13.16
CA THR A 58 13.09 -0.65 13.56
C THR A 58 12.65 -0.72 15.01
N LEU A 59 11.37 -1.02 15.22
CA LEU A 59 10.74 -1.17 16.53
C LEU A 59 10.39 -2.63 16.78
N GLN A 60 10.78 -3.19 17.93
CA GLN A 60 10.57 -4.61 18.26
C GLN A 60 11.04 -5.58 17.15
N GLY A 61 12.11 -5.21 16.41
CA GLY A 61 12.62 -5.98 15.28
C GLY A 61 11.77 -5.88 14.00
N LYS A 62 10.88 -4.88 13.90
CA LYS A 62 10.01 -4.62 12.74
C LYS A 62 10.22 -3.24 12.19
N THR A 63 10.18 -3.12 10.88
CA THR A 63 10.25 -1.84 10.19
C THR A 63 8.91 -1.11 10.29
N VAL A 64 8.96 0.06 10.90
CA VAL A 64 7.86 1.02 11.01
C VAL A 64 8.27 2.29 10.28
N PHE A 65 7.40 2.82 9.43
CA PHE A 65 7.63 4.05 8.69
C PHE A 65 6.94 5.21 9.38
N PHE A 66 7.71 6.18 9.86
CA PHE A 66 7.24 7.43 10.42
C PHE A 66 7.26 8.51 9.33
N VAL A 67 6.12 9.13 9.07
CA VAL A 67 5.96 10.19 8.07
C VAL A 67 5.68 11.49 8.77
N ASP A 68 6.45 12.51 8.43
CA ASP A 68 6.36 13.85 9.03
C ASP A 68 6.45 13.79 10.58
N ASP A 69 7.55 13.18 11.05
CA ASP A 69 7.90 12.91 12.46
C ASP A 69 6.98 11.90 13.16
N ASN A 70 5.66 12.12 13.17
CA ASN A 70 4.67 11.20 13.73
C ASN A 70 3.24 11.45 13.19
N ALA A 71 3.11 12.19 12.08
CA ALA A 71 1.82 12.52 11.50
C ALA A 71 1.11 11.30 10.91
N LEU A 72 1.89 10.41 10.31
CA LEU A 72 1.41 9.10 9.88
C LEU A 72 2.48 8.05 10.16
N VAL A 73 2.08 6.99 10.83
CA VAL A 73 2.95 5.87 11.15
C VAL A 73 2.41 4.63 10.47
N ALA A 74 3.23 3.91 9.73
CA ALA A 74 2.78 2.73 9.02
C ALA A 74 3.66 1.52 9.32
N CYS A 75 3.04 0.41 9.67
CA CYS A 75 3.70 -0.85 9.92
C CYS A 75 3.10 -1.92 9.01
N PHE A 76 3.83 -2.26 7.95
CA PHE A 76 3.45 -3.29 6.97
C PHE A 76 4.05 -4.66 7.27
N GLU A 77 4.97 -4.69 8.23
CA GLU A 77 5.63 -5.89 8.70
C GLU A 77 4.65 -6.88 9.33
N ARG A 78 4.97 -8.16 9.20
CA ARG A 78 4.15 -9.25 9.73
C ARG A 78 4.56 -9.61 11.15
N GLY A 79 3.61 -10.13 11.92
CA GLY A 79 3.80 -10.53 13.30
C GLY A 79 3.79 -9.37 14.30
N VAL A 80 3.04 -8.29 14.03
CA VAL A 80 2.83 -7.18 14.95
C VAL A 80 2.29 -7.72 16.28
N THR A 81 3.02 -7.46 17.36
CA THR A 81 2.68 -7.86 18.73
C THR A 81 2.05 -6.69 19.49
N GLU A 82 1.40 -6.99 20.62
CA GLU A 82 0.83 -5.96 21.49
C GLU A 82 1.90 -5.01 22.06
N GLU A 83 3.14 -5.49 22.24
CA GLU A 83 4.25 -4.67 22.72
C GLU A 83 4.60 -3.56 21.72
N LEU A 84 4.75 -3.91 20.44
CA LEU A 84 4.98 -2.93 19.38
C LEU A 84 3.83 -1.91 19.33
N VAL A 85 2.60 -2.37 19.46
CA VAL A 85 1.42 -1.51 19.46
C VAL A 85 1.42 -0.55 20.65
N LYS A 86 1.78 -1.01 21.85
CA LYS A 86 1.87 -0.14 23.03
C LYS A 86 2.97 0.90 22.86
N GLU A 87 4.10 0.52 22.28
CA GLU A 87 5.21 1.42 21.96
C GLU A 87 4.72 2.50 20.99
N LEU A 88 4.14 2.11 19.85
CA LEU A 88 3.55 3.02 18.86
C LEU A 88 2.46 3.92 19.46
N ALA A 89 1.60 3.38 20.30
CA ALA A 89 0.58 4.16 20.97
C ALA A 89 1.19 5.19 21.95
N GLY A 90 2.26 4.83 22.65
CA GLY A 90 3.01 5.74 23.51
C GLY A 90 3.72 6.89 22.77
N HIS A 91 3.98 6.74 21.48
CA HIS A 91 4.44 7.84 20.63
C HIS A 91 3.31 8.83 20.28
N GLU A 92 2.05 8.50 20.57
CA GLU A 92 0.88 9.34 20.26
C GLU A 92 0.81 9.82 18.79
N PRO A 93 0.92 8.92 17.79
CA PRO A 93 0.83 9.32 16.39
C PRO A 93 -0.54 9.83 16.05
N LEU A 94 -0.62 10.78 15.11
CA LEU A 94 -1.91 11.28 14.64
C LEU A 94 -2.66 10.17 13.90
N ARG A 95 -1.93 9.36 13.13
CA ARG A 95 -2.48 8.33 12.26
C ARG A 95 -1.57 7.13 12.29
N VAL A 96 -2.16 5.93 12.38
CA VAL A 96 -1.40 4.69 12.33
C VAL A 96 -2.06 3.72 11.36
N VAL A 97 -1.24 3.08 10.52
CA VAL A 97 -1.69 2.10 9.55
C VAL A 97 -0.99 0.78 9.77
N PHE A 98 -1.78 -0.28 9.85
CA PHE A 98 -1.32 -1.64 9.95
C PHE A 98 -1.82 -2.45 8.77
N ARG A 99 -1.14 -3.55 8.47
CA ARG A 99 -1.67 -4.55 7.56
C ARG A 99 -2.69 -5.44 8.28
N ASP A 100 -3.82 -5.76 7.65
CA ASP A 100 -4.87 -6.59 8.27
C ASP A 100 -4.32 -7.98 8.65
N ASN A 101 -3.50 -8.54 7.77
CA ASN A 101 -2.77 -9.80 8.00
C ASN A 101 -1.36 -9.58 8.61
N GLY A 102 -1.10 -8.40 9.17
CA GLY A 102 0.17 -8.05 9.81
C GLY A 102 0.24 -8.47 11.28
N PHE A 103 -0.88 -8.71 11.94
CA PHE A 103 -0.93 -9.08 13.36
C PHE A 103 -0.57 -10.55 13.59
N VAL A 104 0.06 -10.86 14.73
CA VAL A 104 0.31 -12.27 15.13
C VAL A 104 -0.97 -13.05 15.40
N SER A 105 -2.06 -12.36 15.78
CA SER A 105 -3.33 -12.98 16.15
C SER A 105 -4.46 -11.94 16.14
N ASP A 106 -5.70 -12.39 15.91
CA ASP A 106 -6.90 -11.54 15.98
C ASP A 106 -7.06 -10.83 17.32
N ALA A 107 -6.59 -11.47 18.41
CA ALA A 107 -6.58 -10.87 19.73
C ALA A 107 -5.77 -9.55 19.76
N VAL A 108 -4.63 -9.50 19.05
CA VAL A 108 -3.81 -8.28 18.96
C VAL A 108 -4.53 -7.21 18.15
N LYS A 109 -5.22 -7.57 17.07
CA LYS A 109 -6.02 -6.65 16.27
C LYS A 109 -7.20 -6.06 17.05
N ILE A 110 -7.83 -6.82 17.94
CA ILE A 110 -8.85 -6.29 18.86
C ILE A 110 -8.20 -5.37 19.90
N ASN A 111 -7.08 -5.80 20.49
CA ASN A 111 -6.36 -5.02 21.48
C ASN A 111 -5.78 -3.72 20.93
N VAL A 112 -5.35 -3.66 19.66
CA VAL A 112 -4.75 -2.46 19.05
C VAL A 112 -5.65 -1.24 19.21
N LYS A 113 -6.93 -1.39 18.86
CA LYS A 113 -7.90 -0.31 18.94
C LYS A 113 -8.14 0.10 20.39
N GLN A 114 -8.12 -0.85 21.32
CA GLN A 114 -8.30 -0.60 22.75
C GLN A 114 -7.06 0.09 23.37
N ILE A 115 -5.85 -0.31 22.99
CA ILE A 115 -4.59 0.27 23.46
C ILE A 115 -4.50 1.72 22.99
N PHE A 116 -4.71 1.98 21.70
CA PHE A 116 -4.77 3.34 21.17
C PHE A 116 -5.89 4.14 21.84
N ARG A 117 -7.10 3.59 22.03
CA ARG A 117 -8.17 4.28 22.77
C ARG A 117 -7.79 4.70 24.20
N GLN A 118 -6.93 3.94 24.88
CA GLN A 118 -6.51 4.23 26.26
C GLN A 118 -5.33 5.20 26.33
N LEU A 119 -4.31 5.00 25.50
CA LEU A 119 -3.10 5.81 25.50
C LEU A 119 -3.27 7.08 24.67
N SER A 120 -3.85 6.94 23.47
CA SER A 120 -3.91 7.97 22.43
C SER A 120 -5.28 7.96 21.74
N PRO A 121 -6.36 8.38 22.44
CA PRO A 121 -7.73 8.31 21.93
C PRO A 121 -7.96 9.16 20.67
N VAL A 122 -7.04 10.07 20.38
CA VAL A 122 -7.04 10.93 19.20
C VAL A 122 -6.39 10.28 17.97
N THR A 123 -5.62 9.21 18.16
CA THR A 123 -4.95 8.52 17.05
C THR A 123 -5.95 7.78 16.18
N GLU A 124 -5.87 7.99 14.88
CA GLU A 124 -6.69 7.24 13.92
C GLU A 124 -5.98 5.96 13.48
N VAL A 125 -6.57 4.81 13.80
CA VAL A 125 -6.04 3.48 13.47
C VAL A 125 -6.73 2.93 12.23
N LYS A 126 -5.96 2.62 11.18
CA LYS A 126 -6.43 1.99 9.95
C LYS A 126 -5.73 0.65 9.70
N SER A 127 -6.47 -0.29 9.14
CA SER A 127 -5.95 -1.59 8.71
C SER A 127 -6.23 -1.82 7.23
N LEU A 128 -5.24 -2.29 6.47
CA LEU A 128 -5.31 -2.60 5.03
C LEU A 128 -5.58 -4.08 4.75
#